data_AF-A0A150ALX0-F1
#
_entry.id   AF-A0A150ALX0-F1
#
_cell.length_a   1.000
_cell.length_b   1.000
_cell.length_c   1.000
_cell.angle_alpha   90.00
_cell.angle_beta   90.00
_cell.angle_gamma   90.00
#
_symmetry.space_group_name_H-M   'P 1'
#
loop_
_entity.id
_entity.type
_entity.pdbx_description
1 polymer ?
#
loop_
_entity_poly.entity_id
_entity_poly.type
_entity_poly.pdbx_seq_one_letter_code
_entity_poly.pdbx_strand_id
1 'polypeptide(L)'
;MKKMREKSPIISLFVLSILVGLIWRMEVEYHGWAGLTWVAYFHLAIPTGFCLFLTWANFFVKLDLKKRILINSISLIYGLIIYYVLETSLYYNFASGPLGFLLVMEIPEWKLNLIRFSLLLIIPFIPLGAFLILKLFRLEPNRKFLIISIISIVISIPLSVLMLEISNHKGGHDLIHSIKSGILIPFWVYSVGLLIIGKRTKN
;
A
#
# COMPACT_ATOMS: atom_id res chain seq x y z
N MET A 1 -29.01 6.71 18.28
CA MET A 1 -27.57 6.86 18.65
C MET A 1 -26.66 5.67 18.28
N LYS A 2 -27.13 4.40 18.23
CA LYS A 2 -26.29 3.23 17.86
C LYS A 2 -25.66 3.33 16.45
N LYS A 3 -26.40 3.84 15.47
CA LYS A 3 -25.97 4.05 14.07
C LYS A 3 -24.80 5.03 13.87
N MET A 4 -24.57 5.98 14.79
CA MET A 4 -23.44 6.93 14.69
C MET A 4 -22.12 6.31 15.16
N ARG A 5 -22.14 5.37 16.12
CA ARG A 5 -20.94 4.65 16.58
C ARG A 5 -20.35 3.72 15.51
N GLU A 6 -21.19 3.20 14.61
CA GLU A 6 -20.78 2.25 13.57
C GLU A 6 -20.13 2.93 12.34
N LYS A 7 -20.43 4.22 12.07
CA LYS A 7 -19.84 4.95 10.93
C LYS A 7 -18.47 5.57 11.23
N SER A 8 -18.15 5.79 12.51
CA SER A 8 -16.91 6.43 12.95
C SER A 8 -15.61 5.72 12.48
N PRO A 9 -15.52 4.36 12.48
CA PRO A 9 -14.32 3.67 12.00
C PRO A 9 -14.09 3.86 10.49
N ILE A 10 -15.17 3.83 9.69
CA ILE A 10 -15.07 3.97 8.22
C ILE A 10 -14.67 5.40 7.85
N ILE A 11 -15.29 6.40 8.48
CA ILE A 11 -14.98 7.81 8.23
C ILE A 11 -13.54 8.12 8.64
N SER A 12 -13.11 7.67 9.83
CA SER A 12 -11.72 7.87 10.28
C SER A 12 -10.71 7.16 9.38
N LEU A 13 -11.02 5.96 8.87
CA LEU A 13 -10.18 5.27 7.89
C LEU A 13 -10.07 6.05 6.58
N PHE A 14 -11.19 6.58 6.09
CA PHE A 14 -11.19 7.40 4.87
C PHE A 14 -10.32 8.65 5.03
N VAL A 15 -10.48 9.38 6.14
CA VAL A 15 -9.66 10.57 6.46
C VAL A 15 -8.18 10.19 6.58
N LEU A 16 -7.86 9.12 7.29
CA LEU A 16 -6.49 8.60 7.40
C LEU A 16 -5.91 8.27 6.03
N SER A 17 -6.68 7.60 5.18
CA SER A 17 -6.24 7.18 3.85
C SER A 17 -5.88 8.38 2.97
N ILE A 18 -6.70 9.43 2.98
CA ILE A 18 -6.40 10.70 2.31
C ILE A 18 -5.15 11.34 2.90
N LEU A 19 -5.04 11.42 4.22
CA LEU A 19 -3.90 12.03 4.90
C LEU A 19 -2.58 11.36 4.51
N VAL A 20 -2.53 10.02 4.49
CA VAL A 20 -1.32 9.30 4.09
C VAL A 20 -0.96 9.56 2.62
N GLY A 21 -1.96 9.62 1.72
CA GLY A 21 -1.75 10.02 0.33
C GLY A 21 -1.21 11.45 0.18
N LEU A 22 -1.71 12.39 0.98
CA LEU A 22 -1.21 13.77 0.99
C LEU A 22 0.22 13.88 1.51
N ILE A 23 0.57 13.14 2.57
CA ILE A 23 1.94 13.10 3.12
C ILE A 23 2.91 12.62 2.05
N TRP A 24 2.58 11.53 1.36
CA TRP A 24 3.37 11.04 0.23
C TRP A 24 3.51 12.09 -0.87
N ARG A 25 2.39 12.70 -1.25
CA ARG A 25 2.36 13.71 -2.31
C ARG A 25 3.29 14.88 -2.00
N MET A 26 3.23 15.42 -0.78
CA MET A 26 4.08 16.52 -0.35
C MET A 26 5.56 16.16 -0.40
N GLU A 27 5.92 14.93 -0.02
CA GLU A 27 7.30 14.45 -0.08
C GLU A 27 7.80 14.33 -1.52
N VAL A 28 7.02 13.75 -2.42
CA VAL A 28 7.39 13.65 -3.84
C VAL A 28 7.54 15.04 -4.47
N GLU A 29 6.69 16.00 -4.13
CA GLU A 29 6.84 17.38 -4.58
C GLU A 29 8.11 18.04 -4.04
N TYR A 30 8.46 17.79 -2.77
CA TYR A 30 9.67 18.31 -2.13
C TYR A 30 10.96 17.82 -2.82
N HIS A 31 11.01 16.54 -3.22
CA HIS A 31 12.18 15.97 -3.89
C HIS A 31 12.20 16.17 -5.42
N GLY A 32 11.14 16.74 -5.97
CA GLY A 32 11.04 17.06 -7.39
C GLY A 32 10.51 15.92 -8.25
N TRP A 33 9.96 16.31 -9.39
CA TRP A 33 9.15 15.45 -10.25
C TRP A 33 9.90 14.72 -11.36
N ALA A 34 11.09 15.19 -11.69
CA ALA A 34 11.80 14.80 -12.90
C ALA A 34 12.45 13.41 -12.75
N GLY A 35 12.17 12.51 -13.71
CA GLY A 35 12.83 11.20 -13.81
C GLY A 35 12.43 10.19 -12.73
N LEU A 36 13.26 9.17 -12.56
CA LEU A 36 13.12 8.09 -11.56
C LEU A 36 13.99 8.30 -10.32
N THR A 37 14.63 9.46 -10.20
CA THR A 37 15.46 9.83 -9.04
C THR A 37 14.69 9.71 -7.72
N TRP A 38 13.37 9.85 -7.78
CA TRP A 38 12.53 9.72 -6.61
C TRP A 38 12.54 8.34 -5.97
N VAL A 39 12.72 7.28 -6.76
CA VAL A 39 12.79 5.90 -6.25
C VAL A 39 14.06 5.69 -5.43
N ALA A 40 15.10 6.50 -5.64
CA ALA A 40 16.42 6.28 -5.05
C ALA A 40 16.62 6.92 -3.66
N TYR A 41 15.68 7.76 -3.19
CA TYR A 41 15.82 8.40 -1.87
C TYR A 41 14.93 7.74 -0.82
N PHE A 42 15.34 7.90 0.45
CA PHE A 42 14.55 7.42 1.57
C PHE A 42 13.28 8.26 1.74
N HIS A 43 12.13 7.59 1.64
CA HIS A 43 10.82 8.20 1.78
C HIS A 43 10.34 8.18 3.24
N LEU A 44 10.38 9.31 3.95
CA LEU A 44 9.81 9.49 5.30
C LEU A 44 8.28 9.37 5.30
N ALA A 45 7.60 9.61 4.19
CA ALA A 45 6.17 9.41 4.06
C ALA A 45 5.73 7.97 4.36
N ILE A 46 6.57 6.99 4.03
CA ILE A 46 6.30 5.56 4.25
C ILE A 46 6.26 5.21 5.75
N PRO A 47 7.32 5.40 6.56
CA PRO A 47 7.28 5.11 7.99
C PRO A 47 6.25 5.99 8.71
N THR A 48 6.05 7.24 8.28
CA THR A 48 5.03 8.13 8.87
C THR A 48 3.63 7.59 8.63
N GLY A 49 3.29 7.26 7.39
CA GLY A 49 1.99 6.67 7.04
C GLY A 49 1.75 5.33 7.74
N PHE A 50 2.78 4.51 7.86
CA PHE A 50 2.73 3.25 8.58
C PHE A 50 2.46 3.44 10.08
N CYS A 51 3.16 4.37 10.74
CA CYS A 51 2.92 4.71 12.15
C CYS A 51 1.52 5.27 12.39
N LEU A 52 1.02 6.13 11.50
CA LEU A 52 -0.36 6.64 11.56
C LEU A 52 -1.37 5.50 11.43
N PHE A 53 -1.16 4.59 10.47
CA PHE A 53 -2.03 3.43 10.27
C PHE A 53 -2.04 2.48 11.46
N LEU A 54 -0.87 2.13 12.02
CA LEU A 54 -0.80 1.29 13.21
C LEU A 54 -1.44 1.96 14.43
N THR A 55 -1.25 3.27 14.60
CA THR A 55 -1.88 4.02 15.69
C THR A 55 -3.40 3.95 15.57
N TRP A 56 -3.93 4.20 14.37
CA TRP A 56 -5.36 4.06 14.07
C TRP A 56 -5.85 2.62 14.30
N ALA A 57 -5.14 1.61 13.81
CA ALA A 57 -5.50 0.20 13.99
C ALA A 57 -5.58 -0.19 15.47
N ASN A 58 -4.61 0.25 16.27
CA ASN A 58 -4.52 -0.02 17.71
C ASN A 58 -5.63 0.64 18.52
N PHE A 59 -6.25 1.70 18.00
CA PHE A 59 -7.43 2.29 18.61
C PHE A 59 -8.65 1.36 18.52
N PHE A 60 -8.81 0.64 17.40
CA PHE A 60 -9.95 -0.26 17.18
C PHE A 60 -9.68 -1.70 17.63
N VAL A 61 -8.43 -2.14 17.63
CA VAL A 61 -8.01 -3.49 18.02
C VAL A 61 -7.74 -3.56 19.52
N LYS A 62 -8.65 -4.23 20.24
CA LYS A 62 -8.52 -4.50 21.67
C LYS A 62 -7.64 -5.73 21.88
N LEU A 63 -6.37 -5.47 22.18
CA LEU A 63 -5.37 -6.46 22.56
C LEU A 63 -4.65 -5.98 23.82
N ASP A 64 -4.15 -6.91 24.62
CA ASP A 64 -3.21 -6.60 25.70
C ASP A 64 -1.91 -5.98 25.14
N LEU A 65 -1.19 -5.24 26.00
CA LEU A 65 -0.01 -4.49 25.57
C LEU A 65 1.04 -5.38 24.90
N LYS A 66 1.29 -6.59 25.41
CA LYS A 66 2.27 -7.52 24.85
C LYS A 66 1.88 -7.95 23.43
N LYS A 67 0.63 -8.38 23.23
CA LYS A 67 0.14 -8.72 21.88
C LYS A 67 0.10 -7.53 20.94
N ARG A 68 -0.20 -6.34 21.45
CA ARG A 68 -0.18 -5.08 20.66
C ARG A 68 1.21 -4.75 20.15
N ILE A 69 2.23 -4.86 20.99
CA ILE A 69 3.62 -4.67 20.58
C ILE A 69 3.98 -5.72 19.52
N LEU A 70 3.68 -6.99 19.77
CA LEU A 70 4.03 -8.07 18.86
C LEU A 70 3.36 -7.95 17.49
N ILE A 71 2.05 -7.62 17.43
CA ILE A 71 1.35 -7.45 16.15
C ILE A 71 1.90 -6.27 15.35
N ASN A 72 2.26 -5.17 16.02
CA ASN A 72 2.90 -4.02 15.38
C ASN A 72 4.28 -4.40 14.84
N SER A 73 5.11 -5.11 15.61
CA SER A 73 6.43 -5.56 15.18
C SER A 73 6.37 -6.50 13.98
N ILE A 74 5.48 -7.49 14.00
CA ILE A 74 5.28 -8.41 12.87
C ILE A 74 4.77 -7.64 11.64
N SER A 75 3.83 -6.71 11.84
CA SER A 75 3.33 -5.88 10.74
C SER A 75 4.44 -5.01 10.14
N LEU A 76 5.33 -4.45 10.97
CA LEU A 76 6.47 -3.66 10.51
C LEU A 76 7.43 -4.51 9.69
N ILE A 77 7.82 -5.68 10.19
CA ILE A 77 8.70 -6.61 9.46
C ILE A 77 8.07 -7.00 8.12
N TYR A 78 6.77 -7.34 8.13
CA TYR A 78 6.05 -7.68 6.91
C TYR A 78 6.00 -6.50 5.93
N GLY A 79 5.71 -5.30 6.42
CA GLY A 79 5.70 -4.07 5.62
C GLY A 79 7.05 -3.76 4.99
N LEU A 80 8.15 -3.96 5.73
CA LEU A 80 9.51 -3.79 5.23
C LEU A 80 9.85 -4.80 4.12
N ILE A 81 9.46 -6.06 4.28
CA ILE A 81 9.65 -7.09 3.25
C ILE A 81 8.88 -6.72 1.98
N ILE A 82 7.60 -6.34 2.11
CA ILE A 82 6.77 -5.90 0.98
C ILE A 82 7.38 -4.67 0.31
N TYR A 83 7.80 -3.68 1.09
CA TYR A 83 8.42 -2.46 0.56
C TYR A 83 9.67 -2.80 -0.26
N TYR A 84 10.60 -3.58 0.29
CA TYR A 84 11.82 -3.97 -0.40
C TYR A 84 11.55 -4.73 -1.70
N VAL A 85 10.62 -5.69 -1.66
CA VAL A 85 10.26 -6.48 -2.85
C VAL A 85 9.55 -5.62 -3.90
N LEU A 86 8.69 -4.69 -3.49
CA LEU A 86 7.99 -3.77 -4.38
C LEU A 86 8.96 -2.76 -5.01
N GLU A 87 9.83 -2.14 -4.22
CA GLU A 87 10.88 -1.24 -4.69
C GLU A 87 11.77 -1.92 -5.73
N THR A 88 12.24 -3.13 -5.41
CA THR A 88 13.03 -3.95 -6.34
C THR A 88 12.24 -4.18 -7.63
N SER A 89 11.00 -4.65 -7.53
CA SER A 89 10.14 -4.89 -8.70
C SER A 89 9.95 -3.64 -9.56
N LEU A 90 9.69 -2.49 -8.94
CA LEU A 90 9.53 -1.20 -9.63
C LEU A 90 10.83 -0.79 -10.32
N TYR A 91 11.98 -0.91 -9.64
CA TYR A 91 13.28 -0.60 -10.22
C TYR A 91 13.52 -1.39 -11.50
N TYR A 92 13.31 -2.71 -11.50
CA TYR A 92 13.52 -3.53 -12.70
C TYR A 92 12.46 -3.32 -13.79
N ASN A 93 11.21 -3.02 -13.42
CA ASN A 93 10.15 -2.76 -14.40
C ASN A 93 10.31 -1.41 -15.11
N PHE A 94 10.89 -0.42 -14.41
CA PHE A 94 11.02 0.94 -14.91
C PHE A 94 12.46 1.39 -15.15
N ALA A 95 13.45 0.51 -14.93
CA ALA A 95 14.84 0.78 -15.25
C ALA A 95 14.94 1.22 -16.73
N SER A 96 15.48 2.42 -16.93
CA SER A 96 15.61 3.06 -18.23
C SER A 96 17.03 3.61 -18.40
N GLY A 97 17.44 3.82 -19.65
CA GLY A 97 18.79 4.28 -20.00
C GLY A 97 19.83 3.15 -20.10
N PRO A 98 21.12 3.49 -20.30
CA PRO A 98 22.17 2.52 -20.60
C PRO A 98 22.34 1.43 -19.54
N LEU A 99 22.23 1.79 -18.24
CA LEU A 99 22.30 0.83 -17.15
C LEU A 99 21.11 -0.13 -17.14
N GLY A 100 19.89 0.36 -17.38
CA GLY A 100 18.70 -0.49 -17.49
C GLY A 100 18.77 -1.43 -18.69
N PHE A 101 19.32 -0.96 -19.81
CA PHE A 101 19.55 -1.80 -21.00
C PHE A 101 20.54 -2.93 -20.72
N LEU A 102 21.69 -2.64 -20.10
CA LEU A 102 22.67 -3.66 -19.70
C LEU A 102 22.05 -4.68 -18.74
N LEU A 103 21.25 -4.21 -17.79
CA LEU A 103 20.52 -5.06 -16.84
C LEU A 103 19.56 -6.05 -17.53
N VAL A 104 18.86 -5.61 -18.57
CA VAL A 104 17.96 -6.47 -19.37
C VAL A 104 18.77 -7.50 -20.19
N MET A 105 19.95 -7.13 -20.68
CA MET A 105 20.81 -7.99 -21.49
C MET A 105 21.53 -9.08 -20.66
N GLU A 106 21.85 -8.81 -19.39
CA GLU A 106 22.54 -9.74 -18.50
C GLU A 106 21.61 -10.77 -17.82
N ILE A 107 20.32 -10.45 -17.69
CA ILE A 107 19.37 -11.28 -16.95
C ILE A 107 18.68 -12.28 -17.87
N PRO A 108 18.64 -13.58 -17.52
CA PRO A 108 17.88 -14.58 -18.25
C PRO A 108 16.40 -14.18 -18.44
N GLU A 109 15.86 -14.41 -19.63
CA GLU A 109 14.51 -13.99 -20.02
C GLU A 109 13.41 -14.44 -19.02
N TRP A 110 13.49 -15.66 -18.51
CA TRP A 110 12.53 -16.16 -17.53
C TRP A 110 12.55 -15.38 -16.21
N LYS A 111 13.72 -14.92 -15.75
CA LYS A 111 13.84 -14.06 -14.57
C LYS A 111 13.25 -12.68 -14.85
N LEU A 112 13.53 -12.13 -16.03
CA LEU A 112 12.99 -10.85 -16.46
C LEU A 112 11.46 -10.88 -16.51
N ASN A 113 10.88 -11.93 -17.09
CA ASN A 113 9.44 -12.14 -17.14
C ASN A 113 8.85 -12.31 -15.73
N LEU A 114 9.50 -13.09 -14.86
CA LEU A 114 9.08 -13.21 -13.47
C LEU A 114 9.05 -11.84 -12.76
N ILE A 115 10.07 -11.01 -12.96
CA ILE A 115 10.14 -9.67 -12.39
C ILE A 115 9.05 -8.76 -12.96
N ARG A 116 8.77 -8.83 -14.26
CA ARG A 116 7.69 -8.06 -14.90
C ARG A 116 6.31 -8.40 -14.35
N PHE A 117 6.04 -9.69 -14.13
CA PHE A 117 4.77 -10.14 -13.56
C PHE A 117 4.74 -10.08 -12.04
N SER A 118 5.87 -9.82 -11.38
CA SER A 118 5.94 -9.84 -9.91
C SER A 118 5.01 -8.83 -9.25
N LEU A 119 4.76 -7.66 -9.83
CA LEU A 119 3.79 -6.69 -9.29
C LEU A 119 2.38 -7.28 -9.15
N LEU A 120 1.94 -8.07 -10.13
CA LEU A 120 0.63 -8.73 -10.08
C LEU A 120 0.54 -9.77 -8.97
N LEU A 121 1.69 -10.32 -8.54
CA LEU A 121 1.78 -11.26 -7.42
C LEU A 121 1.94 -10.51 -6.10
N ILE A 122 2.83 -9.54 -5.99
CA ILE A 122 3.15 -8.82 -4.74
C ILE A 122 1.91 -8.07 -4.21
N ILE A 123 1.16 -7.42 -5.10
CA ILE A 123 0.08 -6.52 -4.72
C ILE A 123 -1.05 -7.24 -3.96
N PRO A 124 -1.58 -8.39 -4.41
CA PRO A 124 -2.53 -9.20 -3.64
C PRO A 124 -1.98 -9.71 -2.30
N PHE A 125 -0.66 -9.86 -2.15
CA PHE A 125 -0.09 -10.30 -0.89
C PHE A 125 -0.22 -9.24 0.20
N ILE A 126 -0.30 -7.95 -0.12
CA ILE A 126 -0.45 -6.87 0.88
C ILE A 126 -1.65 -7.13 1.81
N PRO A 127 -2.90 -7.21 1.31
CA PRO A 127 -4.06 -7.50 2.16
C PRO A 127 -4.06 -8.94 2.68
N LEU A 128 -3.49 -9.91 1.95
CA LEU A 128 -3.40 -11.30 2.40
C LEU A 128 -2.53 -11.44 3.64
N GLY A 129 -1.35 -10.83 3.64
CA GLY A 129 -0.45 -10.84 4.79
C GLY A 129 -1.07 -10.12 5.98
N ALA A 130 -1.69 -8.96 5.78
CA ALA A 130 -2.43 -8.27 6.85
C ALA A 130 -3.54 -9.17 7.43
N PHE A 131 -4.29 -9.88 6.58
CA PHE A 131 -5.31 -10.84 7.02
C PHE A 131 -4.70 -12.00 7.84
N LEU A 132 -3.58 -12.57 7.39
CA LEU A 132 -2.89 -13.66 8.09
C LEU A 132 -2.33 -13.20 9.44
N ILE A 133 -1.74 -12.00 9.51
CA ILE A 133 -1.26 -11.39 10.75
C ILE A 133 -2.43 -11.23 11.71
N LEU A 134 -3.54 -10.62 11.30
CA LEU A 134 -4.74 -10.49 12.15
C LEU A 134 -5.26 -11.85 12.64
N LYS A 135 -5.23 -12.88 11.77
CA LYS A 135 -5.66 -14.24 12.11
C LYS A 135 -4.71 -14.91 13.12
N LEU A 136 -3.40 -14.67 13.02
CA LEU A 136 -2.39 -15.16 13.99
C LEU A 136 -2.71 -14.69 15.41
N PHE A 137 -3.26 -13.47 15.55
CA PHE A 137 -3.69 -12.90 16.83
C PHE A 137 -5.16 -13.18 17.18
N ARG A 138 -5.82 -14.12 16.49
CA ARG A 138 -7.21 -14.54 16.72
C ARG A 138 -8.25 -13.41 16.57
N LEU A 139 -7.97 -12.39 15.75
CA LEU A 139 -8.90 -11.26 15.49
C LEU A 139 -9.99 -11.57 14.44
N GLU A 140 -10.05 -12.81 13.94
CA GLU A 140 -11.05 -13.34 12.99
C GLU A 140 -11.57 -12.32 11.95
N PRO A 141 -10.69 -11.75 11.10
CA PRO A 141 -11.11 -10.90 9.99
C PRO A 141 -12.03 -11.67 9.04
N ASN A 142 -13.09 -11.02 8.56
CA ASN A 142 -14.04 -11.65 7.65
C ASN A 142 -13.46 -11.75 6.23
N ARG A 143 -13.49 -12.95 5.65
CA ARG A 143 -12.97 -13.27 4.30
C ARG A 143 -13.59 -12.42 3.19
N LYS A 144 -14.83 -11.95 3.36
CA LYS A 144 -15.47 -11.03 2.41
C LYS A 144 -14.67 -9.74 2.26
N PHE A 145 -14.18 -9.17 3.37
CA PHE A 145 -13.35 -7.98 3.32
C PHE A 145 -11.98 -8.27 2.72
N LEU A 146 -11.39 -9.46 2.92
CA LEU A 146 -10.16 -9.85 2.22
C LEU A 146 -10.32 -9.80 0.69
N ILE A 147 -11.39 -10.40 0.18
CA ILE A 147 -11.67 -10.41 -1.27
C ILE A 147 -11.87 -8.97 -1.77
N ILE A 148 -12.66 -8.17 -1.05
CA ILE A 148 -12.89 -6.75 -1.38
C ILE A 148 -11.57 -5.98 -1.37
N SER A 149 -10.70 -6.18 -0.37
CA SER A 149 -9.41 -5.50 -0.27
C SER A 149 -8.48 -5.87 -1.43
N ILE A 150 -8.41 -7.15 -1.80
CA ILE A 150 -7.60 -7.59 -2.95
C ILE A 150 -8.12 -6.94 -4.24
N ILE A 151 -9.42 -7.07 -4.51
CA ILE A 151 -10.05 -6.51 -5.71
C ILE A 151 -9.87 -4.99 -5.76
N SER A 152 -10.11 -4.31 -4.64
CA SER A 152 -10.00 -2.85 -4.54
C SER A 152 -8.58 -2.36 -4.81
N ILE A 153 -7.55 -3.04 -4.28
CA ILE A 153 -6.16 -2.69 -4.57
C ILE A 153 -5.83 -2.94 -6.04
N VAL A 154 -6.22 -4.08 -6.61
CA VAL A 154 -5.94 -4.39 -8.01
C VAL A 154 -6.63 -3.40 -8.95
N ILE A 155 -7.91 -3.09 -8.71
CA ILE A 155 -8.69 -2.11 -9.51
C ILE A 155 -8.20 -0.68 -9.30
N SER A 156 -7.63 -0.36 -8.13
CA SER A 156 -7.12 0.99 -7.87
C SER A 156 -6.02 1.41 -8.85
N ILE A 157 -5.28 0.46 -9.43
CA ILE A 157 -4.21 0.70 -10.41
C ILE A 157 -4.71 1.30 -11.73
N PRO A 158 -5.59 0.62 -12.49
CA PRO A 158 -6.16 1.23 -13.69
C PRO A 158 -7.01 2.47 -13.36
N LEU A 159 -7.71 2.46 -12.21
CA LEU A 159 -8.54 3.59 -11.81
C LEU A 159 -7.72 4.86 -11.56
N SER A 160 -6.57 4.74 -10.90
CA SER A 160 -5.73 5.90 -10.59
C SER A 160 -5.05 6.46 -11.83
N VAL A 161 -4.73 5.63 -12.82
CA VAL A 161 -4.26 6.08 -14.14
C VAL A 161 -5.35 6.86 -14.87
N LEU A 162 -6.58 6.33 -14.91
CA LEU A 162 -7.73 7.01 -15.49
C LEU A 162 -8.02 8.35 -14.79
N MET A 163 -7.91 8.41 -13.46
CA MET A 163 -8.07 9.66 -12.71
C MET A 163 -7.02 10.71 -13.11
N LEU A 164 -5.76 10.29 -13.35
CA LEU A 164 -4.74 11.19 -13.85
C LEU A 164 -5.05 11.72 -15.25
N GLU A 165 -5.55 10.86 -16.12
CA GLU A 165 -6.01 11.22 -17.47
C GLU A 165 -7.10 12.29 -17.42
N ILE A 166 -8.15 12.06 -16.63
CA ILE A 166 -9.25 13.02 -16.45
C ILE A 166 -8.77 14.35 -15.86
N SER A 167 -7.81 14.30 -14.93
CA SER A 167 -7.24 15.51 -14.31
C SER A 167 -6.25 16.27 -15.21
N ASN A 168 -5.98 15.77 -16.42
CA ASN A 168 -4.99 16.30 -17.37
C ASN A 168 -3.63 16.55 -16.71
N HIS A 169 -3.18 15.56 -15.94
CA HIS A 169 -1.99 15.69 -15.11
C HIS A 169 -0.71 15.90 -15.95
N LYS A 170 0.10 16.90 -15.58
CA LYS A 170 1.39 17.18 -16.24
C LYS A 170 2.37 16.03 -15.97
N GLY A 171 2.83 15.36 -17.02
CA GLY A 171 3.83 14.27 -16.93
C GLY A 171 3.43 12.97 -17.63
N GLY A 172 2.13 12.78 -17.90
CA GLY A 172 1.59 11.59 -18.57
C GLY A 172 0.64 10.79 -17.68
N HIS A 173 0.04 9.75 -18.27
CA HIS A 173 -0.98 8.91 -17.64
C HIS A 173 -0.49 7.46 -17.54
N ASP A 174 0.64 7.27 -16.86
CA ASP A 174 1.24 5.96 -16.64
C ASP A 174 1.24 5.58 -15.16
N LEU A 175 1.62 4.32 -14.89
CA LEU A 175 1.70 3.77 -13.55
C LEU A 175 2.70 4.53 -12.66
N ILE A 176 3.82 5.00 -13.22
CA ILE A 176 4.85 5.73 -12.46
C ILE A 176 4.26 7.04 -11.95
N HIS A 177 3.60 7.80 -12.83
CA HIS A 177 2.93 9.06 -12.46
C HIS A 177 1.80 8.82 -11.48
N SER A 178 1.10 7.69 -11.59
CA SER A 178 0.08 7.29 -10.63
C SER A 178 0.64 7.04 -9.23
N ILE A 179 1.78 6.36 -9.13
CA ILE A 179 2.48 6.18 -7.85
C ILE A 179 2.99 7.53 -7.32
N LYS A 180 3.69 8.32 -8.13
CA LYS A 180 4.20 9.65 -7.76
C LYS A 180 3.11 10.59 -7.26
N SER A 181 1.95 10.60 -7.92
CA SER A 181 0.83 11.46 -7.56
C SER A 181 0.23 11.15 -6.20
N GLY A 182 0.47 9.96 -5.65
CA GLY A 182 -0.12 9.51 -4.40
C GLY A 182 -1.60 9.11 -4.51
N ILE A 183 -2.21 9.17 -5.69
CA ILE A 183 -3.63 8.83 -5.90
C ILE A 183 -3.92 7.38 -5.49
N LEU A 184 -2.95 6.47 -5.69
CA LEU A 184 -3.06 5.07 -5.31
C LEU A 184 -3.12 4.82 -3.79
N ILE A 185 -2.41 5.63 -3.03
CA ILE A 185 -2.12 5.37 -1.61
C ILE A 185 -3.40 5.34 -0.76
N PRO A 186 -4.34 6.30 -0.90
CA PRO A 186 -5.61 6.24 -0.19
C PRO A 186 -6.36 4.94 -0.44
N PHE A 187 -6.42 4.43 -1.67
CA PHE A 187 -7.09 3.17 -1.96
C PHE A 187 -6.44 2.00 -1.26
N TRP A 188 -5.11 1.97 -1.20
CA TRP A 188 -4.37 0.88 -0.57
C TRP A 188 -4.53 0.88 0.95
N VAL A 189 -4.37 2.04 1.58
CA VAL A 189 -4.57 2.22 3.03
C VAL A 189 -6.00 1.87 3.42
N TYR A 190 -6.99 2.36 2.66
CA TYR A 190 -8.39 2.07 2.90
C TYR A 190 -8.68 0.57 2.76
N SER A 191 -8.17 -0.07 1.71
CA SER A 191 -8.36 -1.49 1.46
C SER A 191 -7.81 -2.36 2.59
N VAL A 192 -6.60 -2.09 3.09
CA VAL A 192 -6.04 -2.83 4.23
C VAL A 192 -6.81 -2.55 5.52
N GLY A 193 -7.21 -1.29 5.75
CA GLY A 193 -7.99 -0.90 6.94
C GLY A 193 -9.37 -1.57 7.03
N LEU A 194 -10.01 -1.91 5.89
CA LEU A 194 -11.27 -2.65 5.88
C LEU A 194 -11.16 -4.01 6.59
N LEU A 195 -9.99 -4.65 6.59
CA LEU A 195 -9.76 -5.92 7.29
C LEU A 195 -9.89 -5.78 8.81
N ILE A 196 -9.52 -4.61 9.34
CA ILE A 196 -9.57 -4.30 10.78
C ILE A 196 -11.01 -3.97 11.21
N ILE A 197 -11.73 -3.20 10.39
CA ILE A 197 -13.14 -2.85 10.64
C ILE A 197 -14.02 -4.10 10.51
N GLY A 198 -13.75 -4.93 9.52
CA GLY A 198 -14.51 -6.13 9.17
C GLY A 198 -14.33 -7.33 10.10
N LYS A 199 -13.69 -7.17 11.25
CA LYS A 199 -13.50 -8.25 12.23
C LYS A 199 -14.84 -8.73 12.78
N ARG A 200 -15.00 -10.05 12.93
CA ARG A 200 -16.13 -10.58 13.69
C ARG A 200 -15.82 -10.46 15.17
N THR A 201 -16.61 -9.69 15.91
CA THR A 201 -16.65 -9.83 17.36
C THR A 201 -17.31 -11.18 17.65
N LYS A 202 -16.54 -12.17 18.11
CA LYS A 202 -17.13 -13.31 18.81
C LYS A 202 -17.73 -12.76 20.10
N ASN A 203 -19.04 -12.62 20.13
CA ASN A 203 -19.81 -12.52 21.36
C ASN A 203 -19.93 -13.92 21.97
#